data_AF-A0A2E4Z3K9-F1
#
_entry.id   AF-A0A2E4Z3K9-F1
#
_cell.length_a   1.000
_cell.length_b   1.000
_cell.length_c   1.000
_cell.angle_alpha   90.00
_cell.angle_beta   90.00
_cell.angle_gamma   90.00
#
_symmetry.space_group_name_H-M   'P 1'
#
loop_
_entity.id
_entity.type
_entity.pdbx_description
1 polymer ?
#
loop_
_entity_poly.entity_id
_entity_poly.type
_entity_poly.pdbx_seq_one_letter_code
_entity_poly.pdbx_strand_id
1 'polypeptide(L)'
;MAKHDWTEFETWHALLDQLCVEAGYLDNMALADKLCETSGNRTQAAYDTAVRNLQNWRQGNHIPQRRNFLLLGKILNVGAEEDLAGHWNRLYAQARSKPTATVASGAGEDTFKDTKPVIPGPRWPLFIGGSLIAATLGAGFVVLTSKINEPTDPVGSFEGVDADYRRDVTMKVGEGTIIHGARGKECGEAPSWEMARKHLPELATGTLNDGGPGTRYSRQCGGRVPARAILFSAKEAGTEQFTLYGDDIVVHVTE
;
A
#
# COMPACT_ATOMS: atom_id res chain seq x y z
N MET A 1 -5.02 -22.29 27.29
CA MET A 1 -5.57 -21.06 26.67
C MET A 1 -6.89 -21.44 26.05
N ALA A 2 -7.98 -20.76 26.41
CA ALA A 2 -9.27 -21.03 25.79
C ALA A 2 -9.15 -20.73 24.30
N LYS A 3 -9.61 -21.67 23.46
CA LYS A 3 -9.69 -21.46 22.01
C LYS A 3 -10.74 -20.37 21.80
N HIS A 4 -10.31 -19.13 21.58
CA HIS A 4 -11.24 -18.04 21.30
C HIS A 4 -11.89 -18.33 19.95
N ASP A 5 -13.22 -18.26 19.92
CA ASP A 5 -13.96 -18.39 18.68
C ASP A 5 -14.01 -17.03 18.00
N TRP A 6 -12.98 -16.75 17.21
CA TRP A 6 -12.86 -15.50 16.47
C TRP A 6 -14.02 -15.21 15.53
N THR A 7 -14.86 -16.21 15.21
CA THR A 7 -15.99 -16.05 14.29
C THR A 7 -17.14 -15.24 14.87
N GLU A 8 -17.15 -14.97 16.18
CA GLU A 8 -18.14 -14.10 16.83
C GLU A 8 -18.07 -12.64 16.37
N PHE A 9 -16.91 -12.21 15.83
CA PHE A 9 -16.71 -10.84 15.38
C PHE A 9 -17.22 -10.64 13.95
N GLU A 10 -18.35 -9.95 13.80
CA GLU A 10 -18.96 -9.72 12.48
C GLU A 10 -18.34 -8.55 11.69
N THR A 11 -17.50 -7.73 12.34
CA THR A 11 -16.89 -6.55 11.70
C THR A 11 -15.39 -6.48 11.96
N TRP A 12 -14.66 -5.97 10.96
CA TRP A 12 -13.20 -5.92 11.03
C TRP A 12 -12.67 -5.08 12.20
N HIS A 13 -13.32 -3.96 12.53
CA HIS A 13 -12.87 -3.09 13.62
C HIS A 13 -13.09 -3.72 15.00
N ALA A 14 -14.19 -4.48 15.19
CA ALA A 14 -14.43 -5.21 16.44
C ALA A 14 -13.39 -6.32 16.65
N LEU A 15 -13.05 -7.05 15.58
CA LEU A 15 -11.97 -8.05 15.63
C LEU A 15 -10.61 -7.39 15.91
N LEU A 16 -10.30 -6.27 15.25
CA LEU A 16 -9.09 -5.50 15.54
C LEU A 16 -9.02 -5.09 17.02
N ASP A 17 -10.11 -4.54 17.56
CA ASP A 17 -10.14 -4.04 18.94
C ASP A 17 -9.89 -5.16 19.95
N GLN A 18 -10.52 -6.32 19.76
CA GLN A 18 -10.30 -7.50 20.60
C GLN A 18 -8.85 -7.99 20.52
N LEU A 19 -8.30 -8.11 19.30
CA LEU A 19 -6.90 -8.52 19.11
C LEU A 19 -5.92 -7.54 19.77
N CYS A 20 -6.24 -6.24 19.76
CA CYS A 20 -5.46 -5.24 20.49
C CYS A 20 -5.51 -5.47 22.00
N VAL A 21 -6.67 -5.78 22.57
CA VAL A 21 -6.81 -6.08 24.01
C VAL A 21 -5.99 -7.32 24.38
N GLU A 22 -6.07 -8.40 23.61
CA GLU A 22 -5.31 -9.63 23.88
C GLU A 22 -3.80 -9.46 23.74
N ALA A 23 -3.37 -8.64 22.79
CA ALA A 23 -1.96 -8.30 22.61
C ALA A 23 -1.45 -7.24 23.61
N GLY A 24 -2.31 -6.73 24.51
CA GLY A 24 -1.94 -5.74 25.54
C GLY A 24 -1.93 -4.28 25.08
N TYR A 25 -2.44 -3.98 23.88
CA TYR A 25 -2.56 -2.62 23.34
C TYR A 25 -3.88 -1.97 23.77
N LEU A 26 -3.98 -1.66 25.07
CA LEU A 26 -5.17 -1.03 25.68
C LEU A 26 -5.40 0.42 25.21
N ASP A 27 -4.33 1.10 24.79
CA ASP A 27 -4.39 2.42 24.17
C ASP A 27 -3.80 2.42 22.76
N ASN A 28 -4.02 3.52 22.04
CA ASN A 28 -3.49 3.69 20.68
C ASN A 28 -2.03 4.15 20.67
N MET A 29 -1.48 4.58 21.80
CA MET A 29 -0.13 5.13 21.88
C MET A 29 0.90 4.02 21.72
N ALA A 30 0.77 2.94 22.49
CA ALA A 30 1.67 1.80 22.41
C ALA A 30 1.62 1.09 21.04
N LEU A 31 0.43 0.99 20.44
CA LEU A 31 0.28 0.40 19.12
C LEU A 31 0.80 1.31 18.00
N ALA A 32 0.63 2.64 18.13
CA ALA A 32 1.19 3.60 17.19
C ALA A 32 2.73 3.55 17.16
N ASP A 33 3.37 3.46 18.32
CA ASP A 33 4.82 3.28 18.42
C ASP A 33 5.27 2.02 17.69
N LYS A 34 4.57 0.90 17.91
CA LYS A 34 4.91 -0.36 17.25
C LYS A 34 4.67 -0.33 15.74
N LEU A 35 3.61 0.35 15.31
CA LEU A 35 3.31 0.55 13.90
C LEU A 35 4.38 1.40 13.22
N CYS A 36 4.78 2.51 13.84
CA CYS A 36 5.87 3.37 13.39
C CYS A 36 7.20 2.62 13.28
N GLU A 37 7.56 1.87 14.33
CA GLU A 37 8.74 1.01 14.34
C GLU A 37 8.73 0.00 13.18
N THR A 38 7.64 -0.75 13.03
CA THR A 38 7.52 -1.79 12.01
C THR A 38 7.45 -1.21 10.60
N SER A 39 6.95 0.02 10.46
CA SER A 39 6.87 0.76 9.20
C SER A 39 8.19 1.41 8.76
N GLY A 40 9.19 1.49 9.65
CA GLY A 40 10.46 2.18 9.42
C GLY A 40 10.42 3.71 9.52
N ASN A 41 9.29 4.30 9.93
CA ASN A 41 9.15 5.75 10.09
C ASN A 41 8.81 6.11 11.55
N ARG A 42 9.83 6.61 12.27
CA ARG A 42 9.75 6.96 13.70
C ARG A 42 9.65 8.47 13.96
N THR A 43 9.23 9.25 12.96
CA THR A 43 9.05 10.70 13.15
C THR A 43 7.82 10.99 14.02
N GLN A 44 7.86 12.08 14.79
CA GLN A 44 6.73 12.50 15.64
C GLN A 44 5.44 12.70 14.83
N ALA A 45 5.55 13.30 13.63
CA ALA A 45 4.40 13.51 12.75
C ALA A 45 3.76 12.19 12.28
N ALA A 46 4.57 11.15 12.02
CA ALA A 46 4.08 9.82 11.68
C ALA A 46 3.38 9.16 12.87
N TYR A 47 3.94 9.30 14.07
CA TYR A 47 3.34 8.81 15.31
C TYR A 47 1.97 9.45 15.58
N ASP A 48 1.88 10.78 15.58
CA ASP A 48 0.62 11.49 15.84
C ASP A 48 -0.47 11.11 14.82
N THR A 49 -0.06 10.88 13.57
CA THR A 49 -0.96 10.41 12.51
C THR A 49 -1.39 8.97 12.74
N ALA A 50 -0.49 8.09 13.16
CA ALA A 50 -0.79 6.71 13.51
C ALA A 50 -1.79 6.63 14.67
N VAL A 51 -1.62 7.44 15.73
CA VAL A 51 -2.55 7.49 16.87
C VAL A 51 -3.97 7.84 16.41
N ARG A 52 -4.12 8.91 15.61
CA ARG A 52 -5.44 9.33 15.06
C ARG A 52 -6.05 8.25 14.16
N ASN A 53 -5.24 7.63 13.32
CA ASN A 53 -5.69 6.57 12.42
C ASN A 53 -6.16 5.33 13.20
N LEU A 54 -5.41 4.90 14.21
CA LEU A 54 -5.78 3.77 15.06
C LEU A 54 -7.09 4.01 15.79
N GLN A 55 -7.31 5.21 16.31
CA GLN A 55 -8.60 5.59 16.91
C GLN A 55 -9.75 5.41 15.93
N ASN A 56 -9.58 5.93 14.71
CA ASN A 56 -10.58 5.82 13.65
C ASN A 56 -10.82 4.39 13.18
N TRP A 57 -9.78 3.56 13.13
CA TRP A 57 -9.88 2.17 12.70
C TRP A 57 -10.53 1.29 13.76
N ARG A 58 -10.18 1.45 15.04
CA ARG A 58 -10.78 0.69 16.16
C ARG A 58 -12.25 1.04 16.38
N GLN A 59 -12.64 2.28 16.09
CA GLN A 59 -14.04 2.71 16.13
C GLN A 59 -14.83 2.33 14.87
N GLY A 60 -14.19 1.79 13.84
CA GLY A 60 -14.85 1.44 12.58
C GLY A 60 -15.22 2.64 11.69
N ASN A 61 -14.78 3.85 12.02
CA ASN A 61 -15.03 5.06 11.23
C ASN A 61 -14.31 5.01 9.87
N HIS A 62 -13.11 4.42 9.86
CA HIS A 62 -12.30 4.29 8.67
C HIS A 62 -11.70 2.89 8.62
N ILE A 63 -11.37 2.45 7.40
CA ILE A 63 -10.65 1.19 7.17
C ILE A 63 -9.20 1.53 6.82
N PRO A 64 -8.19 0.86 7.41
CA PRO A 64 -6.81 1.13 7.08
C PRO A 64 -6.53 0.86 5.61
N GLN A 65 -5.52 1.56 5.09
CA GLN A 65 -4.93 1.18 3.83
C GLN A 65 -4.20 -0.16 3.96
N ARG A 66 -4.07 -0.87 2.83
CA ARG A 66 -3.55 -2.24 2.80
C ARG A 66 -2.19 -2.39 3.48
N ARG A 67 -1.28 -1.42 3.32
CA ARG A 67 0.02 -1.42 4.01
C ARG A 67 -0.14 -1.51 5.53
N ASN A 68 -1.00 -0.67 6.10
CA ASN A 68 -1.22 -0.64 7.55
C ASN A 68 -2.00 -1.87 8.03
N PHE A 69 -2.95 -2.37 7.22
CA PHE A 69 -3.61 -3.64 7.48
C PHE A 69 -2.62 -4.81 7.63
N LEU A 70 -1.63 -4.92 6.73
CA LEU A 70 -0.60 -5.96 6.80
C LEU A 70 0.32 -5.78 8.01
N LEU A 71 0.72 -4.54 8.31
CA LEU A 71 1.53 -4.25 9.49
C LEU A 71 0.80 -4.60 10.79
N LEU A 72 -0.49 -4.28 10.89
CA LEU A 72 -1.34 -4.65 12.02
C LEU A 72 -1.44 -6.18 12.16
N GLY A 73 -1.65 -6.90 11.07
CA GLY A 73 -1.66 -8.37 11.09
C GLY A 73 -0.35 -8.97 11.58
N LYS A 74 0.79 -8.37 11.22
CA LYS A 74 2.12 -8.77 11.71
C LYS A 74 2.29 -8.45 13.21
N ILE A 75 1.93 -7.24 13.63
CA ILE A 75 2.08 -6.77 15.03
C ILE A 75 1.21 -7.59 15.98
N LEU A 76 0.00 -7.93 15.55
CA LEU A 76 -0.98 -8.69 16.32
C LEU A 76 -0.86 -10.21 16.13
N ASN A 77 0.16 -10.66 15.39
CA ASN A 77 0.44 -12.08 15.14
C ASN A 77 -0.76 -12.88 14.59
N VAL A 78 -1.57 -12.27 13.73
CA VAL A 78 -2.79 -12.85 13.15
C VAL A 78 -2.51 -14.13 12.35
N GLY A 79 -1.28 -14.26 11.81
CA GLY A 79 -0.87 -15.42 11.03
C GLY A 79 -0.56 -16.69 11.83
N ALA A 80 -0.58 -16.65 13.16
CA ALA A 80 -0.28 -17.82 13.99
C ALA A 80 -1.38 -18.89 13.96
N GLU A 81 -2.63 -18.50 13.68
CA GLU A 81 -3.78 -19.40 13.58
C GLU A 81 -4.44 -19.23 12.19
N GLU A 82 -4.60 -20.33 11.45
CA GLU A 82 -5.12 -20.29 10.07
C GLU A 82 -6.56 -19.76 10.00
N ASP A 83 -7.40 -20.17 10.95
CA ASP A 83 -8.80 -19.73 11.07
C ASP A 83 -8.89 -18.21 11.31
N LEU A 84 -8.02 -17.66 12.16
CA LEU A 84 -7.95 -16.23 12.47
C LEU A 84 -7.49 -15.42 11.26
N ALA A 85 -6.45 -15.87 10.56
CA ALA A 85 -5.95 -15.21 9.36
C ALA A 85 -6.99 -15.18 8.23
N GLY A 86 -7.70 -16.30 8.01
CA GLY A 86 -8.80 -16.39 7.06
C GLY A 86 -9.93 -15.42 7.40
N HIS A 87 -10.33 -15.39 8.68
CA HIS A 87 -11.40 -14.51 9.15
C HIS A 87 -11.03 -13.01 9.06
N TRP A 88 -9.83 -12.65 9.51
CA TRP A 88 -9.27 -11.30 9.42
C TRP A 88 -9.29 -10.74 7.99
N ASN A 89 -8.81 -11.53 7.02
CA ASN A 89 -8.80 -11.16 5.61
C ASN A 89 -10.22 -11.01 5.04
N ARG A 90 -11.13 -11.93 5.41
CA ARG A 90 -12.53 -11.89 4.97
C ARG A 90 -13.24 -10.62 5.44
N LEU A 91 -13.15 -10.30 6.74
CA LEU A 91 -13.81 -9.11 7.31
C LEU A 91 -13.24 -7.82 6.71
N TYR A 92 -11.93 -7.74 6.51
CA TYR A 92 -11.32 -6.58 5.86
C TYR A 92 -11.82 -6.40 4.42
N ALA A 93 -11.90 -7.48 3.65
CA ALA A 93 -12.43 -7.45 2.30
C ALA A 93 -13.90 -7.00 2.26
N GLN A 94 -14.73 -7.49 3.18
CA GLN A 94 -16.13 -7.08 3.34
C GLN A 94 -16.27 -5.60 3.71
N ALA A 95 -15.42 -5.11 4.62
CA ALA A 95 -15.44 -3.71 5.06
C ALA A 95 -15.04 -2.74 3.93
N ARG A 96 -14.17 -3.17 3.00
CA ARG A 96 -13.81 -2.36 1.82
C ARG A 96 -14.80 -2.46 0.67
N SER A 97 -15.55 -3.55 0.58
CA SER A 97 -16.48 -3.81 -0.52
C SER A 97 -17.89 -3.27 -0.28
N LYS A 98 -18.29 -2.99 0.97
CA LYS A 98 -19.51 -2.21 1.24
C LYS A 98 -19.37 -0.83 0.61
N PRO A 99 -20.14 -0.50 -0.46
CA PRO A 99 -20.30 0.89 -0.85
C PRO A 99 -21.03 1.56 0.31
N THR A 100 -20.53 2.70 0.77
CA THR A 100 -21.20 3.52 1.77
C THR A 100 -22.64 3.81 1.32
N ALA A 101 -23.59 3.01 1.80
CA ALA A 101 -25.01 3.19 1.55
C ALA A 101 -25.57 4.11 2.65
N THR A 102 -25.88 5.33 2.21
CA THR A 102 -26.93 6.24 2.74
C THR A 102 -26.60 7.09 3.97
N VAL A 103 -26.50 8.41 3.75
CA VAL A 103 -27.54 9.36 4.20
C VAL A 103 -27.74 10.45 3.14
N ALA A 104 -28.93 10.46 2.53
CA ALA A 104 -29.48 11.64 1.86
C ALA A 104 -30.33 12.40 2.89
N SER A 105 -30.01 13.68 3.11
CA SER A 105 -30.88 14.78 3.59
C SER A 105 -29.97 15.98 3.88
N GLY A 106 -30.21 17.21 3.42
CA GLY A 106 -31.32 17.76 2.67
C GLY A 106 -30.88 19.04 1.97
N ALA A 107 -31.81 19.60 1.21
CA ALA A 107 -31.66 20.79 0.40
C ALA A 107 -31.03 21.97 1.17
N GLY A 108 -29.99 22.54 0.57
CA GLY A 108 -29.44 23.85 0.82
C GLY A 108 -29.08 24.43 -0.53
N GLU A 109 -30.10 25.00 -1.17
CA GLU A 109 -29.96 25.87 -2.34
C GLU A 109 -29.11 27.07 -1.94
N ASP A 110 -27.88 27.14 -2.45
CA ASP A 110 -27.17 28.40 -2.60
C ASP A 110 -26.43 28.37 -3.95
N THR A 111 -27.00 29.12 -4.87
CA THR A 111 -26.57 29.30 -6.25
C THR A 111 -25.24 30.09 -6.26
N PHE A 112 -24.11 29.43 -6.47
CA PHE A 112 -22.88 30.15 -6.84
C PHE A 112 -22.64 30.05 -8.36
N LYS A 113 -22.88 31.18 -9.01
CA LYS A 113 -22.76 31.39 -10.46
C LYS A 113 -21.35 31.08 -10.94
N ASP A 114 -21.31 30.39 -12.08
CA ASP A 114 -20.21 30.41 -13.04
C ASP A 114 -19.62 31.81 -13.18
N THR A 115 -18.40 32.00 -12.68
CA THR A 115 -17.55 33.11 -13.09
C THR A 115 -16.24 32.49 -13.56
N LYS A 116 -16.06 32.48 -14.87
CA LYS A 116 -14.80 32.16 -15.53
C LYS A 116 -13.66 32.96 -14.88
N PRO A 117 -12.50 32.36 -14.54
CA PRO A 117 -11.34 33.16 -14.22
C PRO A 117 -10.84 33.84 -15.51
N VAL A 118 -11.14 35.12 -15.64
CA VAL A 118 -10.50 36.01 -16.62
C VAL A 118 -9.05 36.15 -16.18
N ILE A 119 -8.14 35.57 -16.96
CA ILE A 119 -6.70 35.77 -16.85
C ILE A 119 -6.41 37.26 -17.10
N PRO A 120 -5.88 38.06 -16.15
CA PRO A 120 -5.38 39.38 -16.47
C PRO A 120 -4.01 39.22 -17.14
N GLY A 121 -3.94 39.59 -18.41
CA GLY A 121 -2.69 39.61 -19.18
C GLY A 121 -1.65 40.57 -18.59
N PRO A 122 -0.35 40.38 -18.89
CA PRO A 122 0.71 41.22 -18.35
C PRO A 122 0.66 42.60 -19.00
N ARG A 123 0.34 43.62 -18.19
CA ARG A 123 0.49 45.03 -18.56
C ARG A 123 1.95 45.39 -18.41
N TRP A 124 2.60 45.64 -19.55
CA TRP A 124 3.91 46.29 -19.65
C TRP A 124 3.82 47.71 -19.06
N PRO A 125 4.71 48.14 -18.15
CA PRO A 125 4.99 49.56 -17.98
C PRO A 125 6.31 49.91 -18.66
N LEU A 126 6.21 50.83 -19.62
CA LEU A 126 7.29 51.69 -20.07
C LEU A 126 7.85 52.44 -18.85
N PHE A 127 9.14 52.28 -18.57
CA PHE A 127 9.90 53.24 -17.77
C PHE A 127 11.01 53.83 -18.62
N ILE A 128 10.86 55.11 -18.95
CA ILE A 128 11.94 56.00 -19.39
C ILE A 128 12.51 56.66 -18.13
N GLY A 129 13.83 56.58 -17.94
CA GLY A 129 14.59 57.64 -17.27
C GLY A 129 15.35 57.28 -15.99
N GLY A 130 16.68 57.16 -16.14
CA GLY A 130 17.66 57.82 -15.25
C GLY A 130 18.36 56.99 -14.16
N SER A 131 19.67 56.71 -14.38
CA SER A 131 20.84 56.78 -13.46
C SER A 131 20.71 56.26 -12.00
N LEU A 132 21.66 55.55 -11.35
CA LEU A 132 23.11 55.40 -11.48
C LEU A 132 23.55 54.35 -10.40
N ILE A 133 24.65 53.62 -10.67
CA ILE A 133 25.68 53.10 -9.71
C ILE A 133 25.51 51.71 -9.03
N ALA A 134 26.47 50.87 -9.44
CA ALA A 134 27.35 49.93 -8.73
C ALA A 134 26.87 48.61 -8.08
N ALA A 135 27.51 47.56 -8.61
CA ALA A 135 28.20 46.46 -7.93
C ALA A 135 27.39 45.52 -7.02
N THR A 136 27.31 44.23 -7.43
CA THR A 136 28.01 43.11 -6.77
C THR A 136 27.85 41.80 -7.55
N LEU A 137 28.98 41.14 -7.78
CA LEU A 137 29.28 39.69 -7.69
C LEU A 137 28.13 38.68 -7.79
N GLY A 138 28.26 37.69 -8.69
CA GLY A 138 27.58 36.39 -8.52
C GLY A 138 27.37 35.59 -9.80
N ALA A 139 28.29 34.66 -10.07
CA ALA A 139 28.14 33.41 -10.82
C ALA A 139 26.92 33.22 -11.74
N GLY A 140 27.16 33.21 -13.05
CA GLY A 140 26.22 32.66 -14.02
C GLY A 140 26.15 31.13 -13.89
N PHE A 141 25.06 30.63 -13.31
CA PHE A 141 24.65 29.24 -13.44
C PHE A 141 23.36 29.22 -14.28
N VAL A 142 23.51 28.94 -15.58
CA VAL A 142 22.39 28.72 -16.49
C VAL A 142 21.83 27.34 -16.17
N VAL A 143 20.80 27.25 -15.32
CA VAL A 143 20.00 26.02 -15.18
C VAL A 143 19.13 25.90 -16.42
N LEU A 144 19.57 25.08 -17.37
CA LEU A 144 18.74 24.61 -18.46
C LEU A 144 17.70 23.63 -17.88
N THR A 145 16.53 24.11 -17.47
CA THR A 145 15.45 23.21 -17.02
C THR A 145 14.77 22.60 -18.24
N SER A 146 15.33 21.49 -18.71
CA SER A 146 14.65 20.56 -19.61
C SER A 146 13.36 20.10 -18.92
N LYS A 147 12.20 20.59 -19.38
CA LYS A 147 10.91 20.01 -19.00
C LYS A 147 10.84 18.60 -19.59
N ILE A 148 11.22 17.62 -18.77
CA ILE A 148 10.94 16.22 -19.03
C ILE A 148 9.41 16.10 -18.95
N ASN A 149 8.77 15.83 -20.08
CA ASN A 149 7.37 15.42 -20.09
C ASN A 149 7.31 14.08 -19.35
N GLU A 150 6.84 14.10 -18.10
CA GLU A 150 6.42 12.88 -17.42
C GLU A 150 5.27 12.26 -18.22
N PRO A 151 5.38 10.99 -18.64
CA PRO A 151 4.25 10.28 -19.21
C PRO A 151 3.16 10.23 -18.15
N THR A 152 2.01 10.82 -18.44
CA THR A 152 0.77 10.61 -17.68
C THR A 152 0.45 9.13 -17.68
N ASP A 153 0.80 8.46 -16.58
CA ASP A 153 0.58 7.05 -16.35
C ASP A 153 -0.93 6.82 -16.12
N PRO A 154 -1.66 6.12 -17.02
CA PRO A 154 -3.10 5.91 -16.88
C PRO A 154 -3.47 5.00 -15.69
N VAL A 155 -2.49 4.59 -14.87
CA VAL A 155 -2.66 3.78 -13.65
C VAL A 155 -2.20 4.55 -12.39
N GLY A 156 -2.06 5.87 -12.45
CA GLY A 156 -1.57 6.72 -11.34
C GLY A 156 -2.41 6.77 -10.06
N SER A 157 -3.39 5.88 -9.87
CA SER A 157 -4.23 5.81 -8.66
C SER A 157 -4.34 4.43 -8.00
N PHE A 158 -3.65 3.40 -8.51
CA PHE A 158 -3.67 2.09 -7.84
C PHE A 158 -2.60 2.00 -6.73
N GLU A 159 -2.92 2.46 -5.52
CA GLU A 159 -2.14 2.20 -4.29
C GLU A 159 -2.27 0.72 -3.85
N GLY A 160 -1.71 -0.19 -4.64
CA GLY A 160 -1.62 -1.62 -4.35
C GLY A 160 -0.27 -2.05 -3.77
N VAL A 161 -0.12 -3.35 -3.48
CA VAL A 161 1.18 -3.95 -3.13
C VAL A 161 2.18 -3.75 -4.28
N ASP A 162 3.43 -3.43 -3.96
CA ASP A 162 4.50 -3.50 -4.95
C ASP A 162 4.82 -4.97 -5.26
N ALA A 163 4.34 -5.42 -6.41
CA ALA A 163 4.42 -6.79 -6.90
C ALA A 163 5.53 -6.96 -7.93
N ASP A 164 6.57 -6.12 -7.83
CA ASP A 164 7.73 -6.20 -8.68
C ASP A 164 8.44 -7.55 -8.52
N TYR A 165 8.93 -8.04 -9.66
CA TYR A 165 9.67 -9.28 -9.75
C TYR A 165 10.99 -9.16 -8.98
N ARG A 166 11.24 -10.12 -8.09
CA ARG A 166 12.50 -10.26 -7.36
C ARG A 166 13.16 -11.57 -7.77
N ARG A 167 14.30 -11.46 -8.44
CA ARG A 167 15.07 -12.60 -8.89
C ARG A 167 15.69 -13.38 -7.74
N ASP A 168 16.32 -12.68 -6.81
CA ASP A 168 17.10 -13.27 -5.72
C ASP A 168 16.51 -12.80 -4.40
N VAL A 169 16.17 -13.77 -3.53
CA VAL A 169 15.49 -13.51 -2.27
C VAL A 169 16.18 -14.27 -1.16
N THR A 170 16.61 -13.57 -0.12
CA THR A 170 17.19 -14.16 1.08
C THR A 170 16.33 -13.83 2.29
N MET A 171 15.97 -14.83 3.08
CA MET A 171 15.15 -14.65 4.28
C MET A 171 15.32 -15.80 5.27
N LYS A 172 14.80 -15.61 6.49
CA LYS A 172 14.77 -16.64 7.53
C LYS A 172 13.48 -17.46 7.50
N VAL A 173 13.52 -18.67 8.05
CA VAL A 173 12.31 -19.46 8.31
C VAL A 173 11.30 -18.62 9.12
N GLY A 174 10.04 -18.64 8.68
CA GLY A 174 8.95 -17.85 9.27
C GLY A 174 8.79 -16.45 8.71
N GLU A 175 9.73 -15.95 7.89
CA GLU A 175 9.56 -14.70 7.17
C GLU A 175 8.74 -14.89 5.88
N GLY A 176 8.23 -13.76 5.36
CA GLY A 176 7.58 -13.77 4.06
C GLY A 176 7.74 -12.44 3.33
N THR A 177 7.81 -12.51 2.00
CA THR A 177 7.90 -11.34 1.14
C THR A 177 7.19 -11.55 -0.19
N ILE A 178 6.80 -10.44 -0.81
CA ILE A 178 6.35 -10.45 -2.20
C ILE A 178 7.56 -10.69 -3.10
N ILE A 179 7.46 -11.67 -3.99
CA ILE A 179 8.54 -12.05 -4.91
C ILE A 179 8.17 -11.82 -6.38
N HIS A 180 6.88 -11.68 -6.68
CA HIS A 180 6.38 -11.53 -8.05
C HIS A 180 4.95 -10.97 -8.08
N GLY A 181 4.49 -10.64 -9.29
CA GLY A 181 3.12 -10.23 -9.58
C GLY A 181 2.60 -10.90 -10.85
N ALA A 182 1.55 -11.70 -10.73
CA ALA A 182 0.86 -12.27 -11.88
C ALA A 182 0.11 -11.15 -12.61
N ARG A 183 0.42 -10.94 -13.88
CA ARG A 183 -0.16 -9.89 -14.71
C ARG A 183 -1.39 -10.40 -15.46
N GLY A 184 -2.38 -9.53 -15.65
CA GLY A 184 -3.50 -9.80 -16.54
C GLY A 184 -3.09 -9.97 -18.01
N LYS A 185 -4.00 -10.53 -18.82
CA LYS A 185 -3.83 -10.54 -20.27
C LYS A 185 -3.86 -9.10 -20.79
N GLU A 186 -3.06 -8.82 -21.81
CA GLU A 186 -3.04 -7.51 -22.50
C GLU A 186 -2.88 -6.30 -21.57
N CYS A 187 -2.15 -6.47 -20.45
CA CYS A 187 -1.92 -5.39 -19.49
C CYS A 187 -3.18 -4.86 -18.79
N GLY A 188 -4.29 -5.63 -18.85
CA GLY A 188 -5.55 -5.31 -18.21
C GLY A 188 -5.55 -5.59 -16.70
N GLU A 189 -6.74 -5.84 -16.16
CA GLU A 189 -6.94 -6.03 -14.73
C GLU A 189 -6.08 -7.16 -14.14
N ALA A 190 -5.73 -7.00 -12.85
CA ALA A 190 -5.04 -8.04 -12.11
C ALA A 190 -5.87 -9.33 -12.11
N PRO A 191 -5.28 -10.50 -12.36
CA PRO A 191 -6.01 -11.75 -12.27
C PRO A 191 -6.54 -11.98 -10.85
N SER A 192 -7.61 -12.77 -10.76
CA SER A 192 -8.05 -13.30 -9.47
C SER A 192 -6.97 -14.22 -8.88
N TRP A 193 -7.03 -14.45 -7.57
CA TRP A 193 -6.10 -15.36 -6.92
C TRP A 193 -6.24 -16.79 -7.46
N GLU A 194 -7.47 -17.24 -7.70
CA GLU A 194 -7.79 -18.56 -8.23
C GLU A 194 -7.20 -18.80 -9.62
N MET A 195 -7.07 -17.75 -10.44
CA MET A 195 -6.38 -17.85 -11.73
C MET A 195 -4.86 -17.85 -11.55
N ALA A 196 -4.32 -16.98 -10.69
CA ALA A 196 -2.89 -16.91 -10.43
C ALA A 196 -2.35 -18.24 -9.85
N ARG A 197 -3.07 -18.83 -8.89
CA ARG A 197 -2.69 -20.04 -8.15
C ARG A 197 -2.46 -21.26 -9.06
N LYS A 198 -3.16 -21.36 -10.20
CA LYS A 198 -3.06 -22.50 -11.13
C LYS A 198 -1.68 -22.71 -11.74
N HIS A 199 -0.81 -21.71 -11.65
CA HIS A 199 0.51 -21.72 -12.26
C HIS A 199 1.64 -21.62 -11.23
N LEU A 200 1.33 -21.76 -9.93
CA LEU A 200 2.32 -21.71 -8.88
C LEU A 200 2.98 -23.09 -8.74
N PRO A 201 4.32 -23.18 -8.71
CA PRO A 201 5.01 -24.41 -8.38
C PRO A 201 4.85 -24.74 -6.89
N GLU A 202 4.95 -26.03 -6.57
CA GLU A 202 5.20 -26.46 -5.20
C GLU A 202 6.69 -26.30 -4.90
N LEU A 203 7.01 -25.86 -3.69
CA LEU A 203 8.37 -25.55 -3.25
C LEU A 203 8.68 -26.30 -1.95
N ALA A 204 9.90 -26.80 -1.81
CA ALA A 204 10.34 -27.44 -0.58
C ALA A 204 10.64 -26.40 0.52
N THR A 205 11.19 -25.25 0.13
CA THR A 205 11.65 -24.20 1.06
C THR A 205 10.54 -23.31 1.63
N GLY A 206 9.33 -23.37 1.08
CA GLY A 206 8.24 -22.48 1.50
C GLY A 206 6.94 -22.65 0.72
N THR A 207 6.03 -21.70 0.88
CA THR A 207 4.72 -21.70 0.19
C THR A 207 4.46 -20.38 -0.52
N LEU A 208 3.79 -20.46 -1.68
CA LEU A 208 3.34 -19.31 -2.45
C LEU A 208 1.86 -19.00 -2.16
N ASN A 209 1.59 -17.82 -1.63
CA ASN A 209 0.30 -17.38 -1.10
C ASN A 209 -0.19 -16.10 -1.77
N ASP A 210 -1.48 -15.77 -1.57
CA ASP A 210 -2.07 -14.54 -2.13
C ASP A 210 -1.48 -13.32 -1.42
N GLY A 211 -0.63 -12.56 -2.12
CA GLY A 211 -0.17 -11.24 -1.69
C GLY A 211 -1.23 -10.15 -1.92
N GLY A 212 -2.33 -10.50 -2.60
CA GLY A 212 -3.46 -9.68 -3.05
C GLY A 212 -3.17 -8.75 -4.21
N PRO A 213 -4.12 -7.89 -4.59
CA PRO A 213 -3.94 -7.00 -5.72
C PRO A 213 -2.84 -5.96 -5.46
N GLY A 214 -2.04 -5.71 -6.49
CA GLY A 214 -0.87 -4.87 -6.49
C GLY A 214 -0.60 -4.28 -7.87
N THR A 215 0.54 -3.61 -8.01
CA THR A 215 1.07 -3.23 -9.32
C THR A 215 2.48 -3.79 -9.50
N ARG A 216 2.86 -4.07 -10.73
CA ARG A 216 4.26 -4.33 -11.08
C ARG A 216 4.67 -3.52 -12.29
N TYR A 217 5.95 -3.21 -12.41
CA TYR A 217 6.49 -2.69 -13.65
C TYR A 217 6.55 -3.78 -14.72
N SER A 218 6.06 -3.45 -15.93
CA SER A 218 6.11 -4.35 -17.07
C SER A 218 6.60 -3.63 -18.32
N ARG A 219 7.78 -4.02 -18.81
CA ARG A 219 8.37 -3.48 -20.05
C ARG A 219 7.48 -3.71 -21.27
N GLN A 220 6.81 -4.87 -21.34
CA GLN A 220 5.88 -5.18 -22.43
C GLN A 220 4.65 -4.26 -22.44
N CYS A 221 4.24 -3.75 -21.28
CA CYS A 221 3.11 -2.84 -21.14
C CYS A 221 3.51 -1.37 -21.10
N GLY A 222 4.81 -1.06 -21.15
CA GLY A 222 5.33 0.30 -21.12
C GLY A 222 5.19 1.03 -19.77
N GLY A 223 4.86 0.34 -18.66
CA GLY A 223 4.60 1.02 -17.39
C GLY A 223 4.22 0.10 -16.24
N ARG A 224 3.73 0.69 -15.14
CA ARG A 224 3.15 -0.06 -14.02
C ARG A 224 1.78 -0.58 -14.42
N VAL A 225 1.52 -1.85 -14.16
CA VAL A 225 0.25 -2.51 -14.49
C VAL A 225 -0.33 -3.21 -13.27
N PRO A 226 -1.67 -3.35 -13.20
CA PRO A 226 -2.32 -4.17 -12.20
C PRO A 226 -1.78 -5.61 -12.21
N ALA A 227 -1.50 -6.14 -11.03
CA ALA A 227 -1.00 -7.49 -10.85
C ALA A 227 -1.56 -8.13 -9.58
N ARG A 228 -1.58 -9.45 -9.53
CA ARG A 228 -1.85 -10.23 -8.33
C ARG A 228 -0.51 -10.57 -7.68
N ALA A 229 -0.20 -9.97 -6.54
CA ALA A 229 1.05 -10.18 -5.85
C ALA A 229 1.17 -11.62 -5.32
N ILE A 230 2.37 -12.19 -5.42
CA ILE A 230 2.69 -13.54 -4.96
C ILE A 230 3.59 -13.41 -3.72
N LEU A 231 3.06 -13.81 -2.58
CA LEU A 231 3.76 -13.84 -1.30
C LEU A 231 4.47 -15.19 -1.16
N PHE A 232 5.78 -15.19 -1.04
CA PHE A 232 6.53 -16.36 -0.58
C PHE A 232 6.63 -16.33 0.95
N SER A 233 6.29 -17.44 1.60
CA SER A 233 6.42 -17.66 3.04
C SER A 233 7.43 -18.78 3.29
N ALA A 234 8.57 -18.46 3.89
CA ALA A 234 9.64 -19.41 4.16
C ALA A 234 9.25 -20.40 5.27
N LYS A 235 9.40 -21.70 5.00
CA LYS A 235 9.07 -22.79 5.93
C LYS A 235 10.26 -23.64 6.32
N GLU A 236 11.17 -23.90 5.39
CA GLU A 236 12.32 -24.77 5.60
C GLU A 236 13.59 -24.12 5.04
N ALA A 237 14.69 -24.25 5.78
CA ALA A 237 15.98 -23.75 5.34
C ALA A 237 16.47 -24.52 4.11
N GLY A 238 17.06 -23.81 3.17
CA GLY A 238 17.50 -24.39 1.90
C GLY A 238 17.69 -23.36 0.80
N THR A 239 18.14 -23.82 -0.35
CA THR A 239 18.21 -23.00 -1.56
C THR A 239 17.42 -23.70 -2.65
N GLU A 240 16.55 -22.95 -3.32
CA GLU A 240 15.67 -23.48 -4.35
C GLU A 240 15.57 -22.48 -5.51
N GLN A 241 15.65 -23.00 -6.73
CA GLN A 241 15.48 -22.24 -7.96
C GLN A 241 14.25 -22.75 -8.71
N PHE A 242 13.37 -21.85 -9.12
CA PHE A 242 12.13 -22.19 -9.82
C PHE A 242 11.73 -21.10 -10.81
N THR A 243 10.88 -21.46 -11.77
CA THR A 243 10.31 -20.51 -12.73
C THR A 243 8.89 -20.14 -12.32
N LEU A 244 8.58 -18.85 -12.32
CA LEU A 244 7.27 -18.31 -11.98
C LEU A 244 6.80 -17.35 -13.09
N TYR A 245 5.73 -17.73 -13.79
CA TYR A 245 5.20 -16.99 -14.96
C TYR A 245 6.24 -16.67 -16.05
N GLY A 246 7.26 -17.54 -16.20
CA GLY A 246 8.34 -17.39 -17.17
C GLY A 246 9.55 -16.61 -16.67
N ASP A 247 9.52 -16.12 -15.43
CA ASP A 247 10.67 -15.46 -14.78
C ASP A 247 11.34 -16.43 -13.79
N ASP A 248 12.66 -16.55 -13.83
CA ASP A 248 13.40 -17.42 -12.90
C ASP A 248 13.65 -16.72 -11.56
N ILE A 249 13.42 -17.44 -10.46
CA ILE A 249 13.58 -16.96 -9.09
C ILE A 249 14.49 -17.93 -8.33
N VAL A 250 15.38 -17.37 -7.52
CA VAL A 250 16.22 -18.08 -6.56
C VAL A 250 15.86 -17.61 -5.16
N VAL A 251 15.48 -18.56 -4.30
CA VAL A 251 15.23 -18.33 -2.88
C VAL A 251 16.33 -18.98 -2.05
N HIS A 252 16.84 -18.23 -1.09
CA HIS A 252 17.79 -18.67 -0.08
C HIS A 252 17.15 -18.50 1.29
N VAL A 253 16.74 -19.61 1.90
CA VAL A 253 16.13 -19.62 3.23
C VAL A 253 17.16 -20.09 4.25
N THR A 254 17.42 -19.27 5.26
CA THR A 254 18.26 -19.63 6.41
C THR A 254 17.41 -19.94 7.63
N GLU A 255 18.00 -20.55 8.65
CA GLU A 255 17.38 -20.67 9.97
C GLU A 255 17.05 -19.30 10.61
#